data_AF-A0A1J5D8F5-F1
#
_entry.id   AF-A0A1J5D8F5-F1
#
_cell.length_a   1.000
_cell.length_b   1.000
_cell.length_c   1.000
_cell.angle_alpha   90.00
_cell.angle_beta   90.00
_cell.angle_gamma   90.00
#
_symmetry.space_group_name_H-M   'P 1'
#
loop_
_entity.id
_entity.type
_entity.pdbx_description
1 polymer ?
#
loop_
_entity_poly.entity_id
_entity_poly.type
_entity_poly.pdbx_seq_one_letter_code
_entity_poly.pdbx_strand_id
1 'polypeptide(L)'
;MVYDGFSAPSKREKNAVLAANDPPDLVKLQILQDRLQLSAAETLGMLESLRDEVARQLSVPSSGVAFDAEFNGREMDLTFTIDIQNLPAARKRS
;
A
#
# COMPACT_ATOMS: atom_id res chain seq x y z
N MET A 1 -8.97 -9.76 42.87
CA MET A 1 -8.62 -10.60 41.70
C MET A 1 -9.18 -9.89 40.48
N VAL A 2 -8.37 -9.10 39.76
CA VAL A 2 -7.85 -9.37 38.38
C VAL A 2 -8.98 -9.92 37.48
N TYR A 3 -9.42 -9.23 36.42
CA TYR A 3 -8.62 -8.97 35.22
C TYR A 3 -8.89 -7.61 34.55
N ASP A 4 -7.82 -6.84 34.38
CA ASP A 4 -7.64 -5.82 33.34
C ASP A 4 -7.80 -6.46 31.97
N GLY A 5 -8.83 -6.06 31.23
CA GLY A 5 -8.98 -6.37 29.81
C GLY A 5 -8.02 -5.51 29.00
N PHE A 6 -6.74 -5.91 28.95
CA PHE A 6 -5.81 -5.44 27.92
C PHE A 6 -6.35 -5.85 26.54
N SER A 7 -7.08 -4.95 25.89
CA SER A 7 -7.33 -5.04 24.45
C SER A 7 -6.05 -4.61 23.73
N ALA A 8 -5.15 -5.57 23.53
CA ALA A 8 -3.98 -5.41 22.69
C ALA A 8 -4.40 -5.24 21.21
N PRO A 9 -3.63 -4.49 20.41
CA PRO A 9 -4.13 -3.76 19.25
C PRO A 9 -4.52 -4.68 18.10
N SER A 10 -5.62 -4.36 17.41
CA SER A 10 -6.05 -5.03 16.18
C SER A 10 -4.99 -4.85 15.10
N LYS A 11 -4.06 -5.79 15.02
CA LYS A 11 -3.01 -5.87 13.99
C LYS A 11 -3.64 -6.30 12.67
N ARG A 12 -4.33 -5.38 11.96
CA ARG A 12 -4.66 -5.58 10.54
C ARG A 12 -5.01 -4.31 9.75
N GLU A 13 -4.55 -3.15 10.20
CA GLU A 13 -4.56 -1.92 9.38
C GLU A 13 -3.13 -1.53 9.01
N LYS A 14 -2.46 -2.36 8.20
CA LYS A 14 -1.33 -1.90 7.39
C LYS A 14 -1.82 -1.68 5.97
N ASN A 15 -2.65 -0.65 5.81
CA ASN A 15 -3.00 -0.07 4.51
C ASN A 15 -1.84 0.81 4.03
N ALA A 16 -0.69 0.20 3.74
CA ALA A 16 0.47 0.91 3.25
C ALA A 16 0.75 0.49 1.80
N VAL A 17 0.87 1.49 0.92
CA VAL A 17 1.78 1.42 -0.23
C VAL A 17 3.11 0.92 0.34
N LEU A 18 3.56 -0.29 -0.02
CA LEU A 18 4.73 -1.00 0.53
C LEU A 18 5.02 -0.64 2.00
N ALA A 19 4.60 -1.48 2.95
CA ALA A 19 4.87 -1.18 4.34
C ALA A 19 6.39 -1.10 4.55
N ALA A 20 6.94 0.12 4.65
CA ALA A 20 8.37 0.40 4.81
C ALA A 20 8.98 -0.15 6.12
N ASN A 21 8.24 -1.01 6.82
CA ASN A 21 8.63 -1.69 8.05
C ASN A 21 8.87 -3.19 7.83
N ASP A 22 8.56 -3.74 6.64
CA ASP A 22 8.77 -5.15 6.32
C ASP A 22 10.02 -5.28 5.40
N PRO A 23 11.03 -6.09 5.76
CA PRO A 23 12.30 -6.14 5.03
C PRO A 23 12.19 -6.42 3.51
N PRO A 24 11.29 -7.30 3.04
CA PRO A 24 11.10 -7.52 1.60
C PRO A 24 10.59 -6.27 0.86
N ASP A 25 9.70 -5.50 1.49
CA ASP A 25 9.11 -4.31 0.88
C ASP A 25 10.14 -3.17 0.76
N LEU A 26 11.06 -3.08 1.73
CA LEU A 26 12.20 -2.15 1.67
C LEU A 26 13.16 -2.48 0.51
N VAL A 27 13.41 -3.76 0.25
CA VAL A 27 14.24 -4.19 -0.89
C VAL A 27 13.54 -3.85 -2.20
N LYS A 28 12.23 -4.13 -2.31
CA LYS A 28 11.44 -3.76 -3.49
C LYS A 28 11.47 -2.25 -3.73
N LEU A 29 11.33 -1.45 -2.67
CA LEU A 29 11.42 0.01 -2.73
C LEU A 29 12.81 0.50 -3.19
N GLN A 30 13.90 -0.13 -2.73
CA GLN A 30 15.25 0.21 -3.18
C GLN A 30 15.46 -0.11 -4.66
N ILE A 31 14.99 -1.27 -5.12
CA ILE A 31 15.08 -1.63 -6.54
C ILE A 31 14.28 -0.65 -7.41
N LEU A 32 13.10 -0.20 -6.94
CA LEU A 32 12.33 0.85 -7.64
C LEU A 32 13.09 2.16 -7.74
N GLN A 33 13.68 2.62 -6.63
CA GLN A 33 14.50 3.85 -6.60
C GLN A 33 15.65 3.77 -7.62
N ASP A 34 16.40 2.67 -7.61
CA ASP A 34 17.54 2.47 -8.50
C ASP A 34 17.13 2.42 -9.97
N ARG A 35 16.03 1.71 -10.30
CA ARG A 35 15.56 1.56 -11.68
C ARG A 35 14.94 2.84 -12.24
N LEU A 36 14.19 3.56 -11.42
CA LEU A 36 13.51 4.79 -11.82
C LEU A 36 14.39 6.03 -11.65
N GLN A 37 15.56 5.88 -11.02
CA GLN A 37 16.48 6.97 -10.67
C GLN A 37 15.79 8.06 -9.82
N LEU A 38 14.95 7.62 -8.90
CA LEU A 38 14.17 8.48 -8.01
C LEU A 38 14.69 8.38 -6.59
N SER A 39 14.55 9.45 -5.81
CA SER A 39 14.73 9.38 -4.36
C SER A 39 13.65 8.52 -3.70
N ALA A 40 13.89 8.08 -2.47
CA ALA A 40 12.89 7.35 -1.68
C ALA A 40 11.56 8.12 -1.56
N ALA A 41 11.63 9.44 -1.35
CA ALA A 41 10.45 10.29 -1.22
C ALA A 41 9.67 10.40 -2.54
N GLU A 42 10.37 10.58 -3.66
CA GLU A 42 9.74 10.64 -4.99
C GLU A 42 9.12 9.29 -5.37
N THR A 43 9.80 8.18 -5.05
CA THR A 43 9.28 6.84 -5.30
C THR A 43 8.01 6.59 -4.50
N LEU A 44 8.01 6.90 -3.20
CA LEU A 44 6.82 6.78 -2.36
C LEU A 44 5.68 7.67 -2.87
N GLY A 45 5.95 8.94 -3.18
CA GLY A 45 4.94 9.86 -3.71
C GLY A 45 4.37 9.42 -5.06
N MET A 46 5.19 8.83 -5.93
CA MET A 46 4.75 8.24 -7.20
C MET A 46 3.80 7.05 -6.93
N LEU A 47 4.17 6.14 -6.03
CA LEU A 47 3.35 4.98 -5.71
C LEU A 47 2.02 5.37 -5.05
N GLU A 48 2.03 6.37 -4.18
CA GLU A 48 0.81 6.95 -3.60
C GLU A 48 -0.08 7.57 -4.68
N SER A 49 0.51 8.33 -5.61
CA SER A 49 -0.23 8.95 -6.72
C SER A 49 -0.87 7.90 -7.63
N LEU A 50 -0.14 6.82 -7.95
CA LEU A 50 -0.67 5.72 -8.76
C LEU A 50 -1.81 5.00 -8.03
N ARG A 51 -1.64 4.75 -6.73
CA ARG A 51 -2.69 4.14 -5.89
C ARG A 51 -3.96 5.00 -5.87
N ASP A 52 -3.82 6.30 -5.66
CA ASP A 52 -4.95 7.23 -5.63
C ASP A 52 -5.62 7.35 -7.00
N GLU A 53 -4.86 7.32 -8.09
CA GLU A 53 -5.38 7.30 -9.45
C GLU A 53 -6.22 6.05 -9.73
N VAL A 54 -5.68 4.86 -9.41
CA VAL A 54 -6.38 3.58 -9.55
C VAL A 54 -7.66 3.57 -8.70
N ALA A 55 -7.57 4.03 -7.45
CA ALA A 55 -8.70 4.14 -6.55
C ALA A 55 -9.81 5.04 -7.12
N ARG A 56 -9.41 6.21 -7.64
CA ARG A 56 -10.33 7.17 -8.27
C ARG A 56 -11.01 6.60 -9.51
N GLN A 57 -10.26 5.96 -10.41
CA GLN A 57 -10.81 5.37 -11.63
C GLN A 57 -11.84 4.27 -11.32
N LEU A 58 -11.62 3.53 -10.25
CA LEU A 58 -12.47 2.41 -9.84
C LEU A 58 -13.52 2.82 -8.79
N SER A 59 -13.57 4.11 -8.42
CA SER A 59 -14.50 4.66 -7.42
C SER A 59 -14.44 3.92 -6.07
N VAL A 60 -13.24 3.51 -5.67
CA VAL A 60 -12.98 2.87 -4.37
C VAL A 60 -12.11 3.77 -3.50
N PRO A 61 -12.12 3.60 -2.17
CA PRO A 61 -11.15 4.27 -1.30
C PRO A 61 -9.73 3.78 -1.60
N SER A 62 -8.74 4.68 -1.63
CA SER A 62 -7.34 4.28 -1.84
C SER A 62 -6.85 3.34 -0.73
N SER A 63 -7.38 3.46 0.48
CA SER A 63 -7.14 2.49 1.56
C SER A 63 -7.41 1.03 1.18
N GLY A 64 -8.34 0.74 0.27
CA GLY A 64 -8.64 -0.61 -0.22
C GLY A 64 -7.78 -1.09 -1.39
N VAL A 65 -6.83 -0.26 -1.85
CA VAL A 65 -5.89 -0.59 -2.93
C VAL A 65 -4.54 -0.92 -2.31
N ALA A 66 -4.11 -2.17 -2.49
CA ALA A 66 -2.77 -2.65 -2.20
C ALA A 66 -1.90 -2.57 -3.45
N PHE A 67 -0.60 -2.38 -3.24
CA PHE A 67 0.39 -2.30 -4.30
C PHE A 67 1.48 -3.33 -4.06
N ASP A 68 1.91 -4.00 -5.11
CA ASP A 68 3.09 -4.85 -5.11
C ASP A 68 3.93 -4.64 -6.36
N ALA A 69 5.23 -4.91 -6.25
CA ALA A 69 6.18 -4.87 -7.34
C ALA A 69 6.93 -6.21 -7.42
N GLU A 70 6.95 -6.79 -8.62
CA GLU A 70 7.75 -7.97 -8.94
C GLU A 70 8.82 -7.63 -9.98
N PHE A 71 10.01 -8.21 -9.82
CA PHE A 71 11.16 -7.93 -10.66
C PHE A 71 11.66 -9.19 -11.34
N ASN A 72 11.51 -9.24 -12.66
CA ASN A 72 11.89 -10.37 -13.50
C ASN A 72 13.07 -10.00 -14.41
N GLY A 73 14.28 -10.03 -13.85
CA GLY A 73 15.48 -9.60 -14.56
C GLY A 73 15.41 -8.10 -14.89
N ARG A 74 15.25 -7.73 -16.16
CA ARG A 74 15.11 -6.32 -16.59
C ARG A 74 13.67 -5.82 -16.54
N GLU A 75 12.71 -6.73 -16.52
CA GLU A 75 11.30 -6.38 -16.50
C GLU A 75 10.84 -6.09 -15.07
N MET A 76 9.78 -5.30 -14.96
CA MET A 76 9.19 -4.88 -13.71
C MET A 76 7.68 -4.87 -13.87
N ASP A 77 7.02 -5.67 -13.05
CA ASP A 77 5.58 -5.76 -13.01
C ASP A 77 5.06 -5.03 -11.78
N LEU A 78 4.13 -4.09 -11.99
CA LEU A 78 3.47 -3.35 -10.94
C LEU A 78 2.04 -3.86 -10.83
N THR A 79 1.70 -4.44 -9.68
CA THR A 79 0.38 -5.02 -9.42
C THR A 79 -0.37 -4.19 -8.41
N PHE A 80 -1.57 -3.73 -8.78
CA PHE A 80 -2.52 -3.11 -7.86
C PHE A 80 -3.65 -4.08 -7.58
N THR A 81 -3.82 -4.44 -6.31
CA THR A 81 -4.84 -5.38 -5.86
C THR A 81 -5.90 -4.64 -5.08
N ILE A 82 -7.17 -4.91 -5.39
CA ILE A 82 -8.30 -4.26 -4.74
C ILE A 82 -9.14 -5.32 -4.06
N ASP A 83 -9.24 -5.23 -2.74
CA ASP A 83 -10.15 -6.06 -1.98
C ASP A 83 -11.54 -5.42 -1.95
N ILE A 84 -12.35 -5.77 -2.95
CA ILE A 84 -13.73 -5.28 -3.07
C ILE A 84 -14.64 -5.73 -1.91
N GLN A 85 -14.28 -6.79 -1.19
CA GLN A 85 -15.09 -7.33 -0.10
C GLN A 85 -14.88 -6.57 1.20
N ASN A 86 -13.70 -5.95 1.36
CA ASN A 86 -13.31 -5.21 2.55
C ASN A 86 -13.11 -3.71 2.29
N LEU A 87 -13.75 -3.15 1.26
CA LEU A 87 -13.69 -1.72 1.02
C LEU A 87 -14.29 -0.97 2.22
N PRO A 88 -13.58 0.01 2.81
CA PRO A 88 -14.16 0.87 3.82
C PRO A 88 -15.35 1.59 3.20
N ALA A 89 -16.47 1.66 3.93
CA ALA A 89 -17.69 2.28 3.43
C ALA A 89 -17.34 3.68 2.90
N ALA A 90 -17.50 3.89 1.59
CA ALA A 90 -17.27 5.18 0.98
C ALA A 90 -18.12 6.19 1.75
N ARG A 91 -17.47 7.10 2.50
CA ARG A 91 -18.18 8.18 3.19
C ARG A 91 -18.96 8.91 2.11
N LYS A 92 -20.28 8.70 2.05
CA LYS A 92 -21.19 9.55 1.30
C LYS A 92 -20.91 10.97 1.79
N ARG A 93 -20.30 11.80 0.95
CA ARG A 93 -20.27 13.24 1.19
C ARG A 93 -21.75 13.67 1.18
N SER A 94 -22.29 13.96 2.35
CA SER A 94 -23.58 14.61 2.54
C SER A 94 -23.52 16.04 2.07
#